data_AF-A0A8S2TUS8-F1
#
_entry.id   AF-A0A8S2TUS8-F1
#
_cell.length_a   1.000
_cell.length_b   1.000
_cell.length_c   1.000
_cell.angle_alpha   90.00
_cell.angle_beta   90.00
_cell.angle_gamma   90.00
#
_symmetry.space_group_name_H-M   'P 1'
#
loop_
_entity.id
_entity.type
_entity.pdbx_description
1 polymer ?
#
loop_
_entity_poly.entity_id
_entity_poly.type
_entity_poly.pdbx_seq_one_letter_code
_entity_poly.pdbx_strand_id
1 'polypeptide(L)'
;MTTHKSQGQTLGKIIIDLVMPPGPVEVASVYVPLSRVKRLDDLFIIRPFEFVALQVKPSTAQREELKRLDRIAKTTPKRFPISM
;
A
#
# COMPACT_ATOMS: atom_id res chain seq x y z
N MET A 1 16.44 1.12 -4.51
CA MET A 1 15.73 2.02 -3.57
C MET A 1 14.96 1.16 -2.57
N THR A 2 14.92 1.52 -1.28
CA THR A 2 14.10 0.78 -0.31
C THR A 2 12.63 1.19 -0.40
N THR A 3 11.71 0.32 0.02
CA THR A 3 10.28 0.61 0.06
C THR A 3 9.98 1.94 0.76
N HIS A 4 10.58 2.17 1.93
CA HIS A 4 10.42 3.42 2.68
C HIS A 4 10.87 4.66 1.90
N LYS A 5 12.02 4.59 1.19
CA LYS A 5 12.52 5.74 0.40
C LYS A 5 11.66 6.03 -0.83
N SER A 6 10.90 5.04 -1.32
CA SER A 6 10.02 5.19 -2.49
C SER A 6 8.66 5.81 -2.17
N GLN A 7 8.30 5.93 -0.88
CA GLN A 7 6.98 6.39 -0.47
C GLN A 7 6.70 7.81 -0.96
N GLY A 8 5.52 8.00 -1.56
CA GLY A 8 5.10 9.29 -2.12
C GLY A 8 5.62 9.58 -3.54
N GLN A 9 6.48 8.72 -4.09
CA GLN A 9 6.98 8.89 -5.46
C GLN A 9 6.06 8.17 -6.47
N THR A 10 5.99 8.70 -7.68
CA THR A 10 5.49 7.98 -8.87
C THR A 10 6.70 7.67 -9.75
N LEU A 11 6.91 6.40 -10.05
CA LEU A 11 8.06 5.91 -10.80
C LEU A 11 7.60 5.43 -12.17
N GLY A 12 8.40 5.72 -13.20
CA GLY A 12 8.07 5.38 -14.58
C GLY A 12 8.08 3.87 -14.84
N LYS A 13 9.15 3.18 -14.43
CA LYS A 13 9.30 1.72 -14.50
C LYS A 13 10.01 1.23 -13.25
N ILE A 14 9.64 0.08 -12.71
CA ILE A 14 10.26 -0.49 -11.52
C ILE A 14 10.60 -1.96 -11.72
N ILE A 15 11.75 -2.36 -11.16
CA ILE A 15 12.12 -3.75 -10.94
C ILE A 15 12.01 -3.99 -9.43
N ILE A 16 11.29 -5.03 -9.02
CA ILE A 16 11.03 -5.34 -7.62
C ILE A 16 11.39 -6.79 -7.30
N ASP A 17 11.89 -7.00 -6.08
CA ASP A 17 11.96 -8.32 -5.46
C ASP A 17 10.89 -8.41 -4.36
N LEU A 18 9.98 -9.38 -4.52
CA LEU A 18 8.88 -9.63 -3.57
C LEU A 18 9.22 -10.71 -2.53
N VAL A 19 10.38 -11.36 -2.64
CA VAL A 19 10.84 -12.30 -1.62
C VAL A 19 11.43 -11.50 -0.46
N MET A 20 10.66 -11.39 0.61
CA MET A 20 11.05 -10.63 1.80
C MET A 20 12.05 -11.40 2.65
N PRO A 21 12.98 -10.71 3.35
CA PRO A 21 13.84 -11.36 4.34
C PRO A 21 13.02 -11.95 5.50
N PRO A 22 13.58 -12.92 6.26
CA PRO A 22 12.89 -13.51 7.40
C PRO A 22 12.46 -12.45 8.42
N GLY A 23 11.24 -12.58 8.95
CA GLY A 23 10.67 -11.66 9.93
C GLY A 23 9.22 -11.29 9.65
N PRO A 24 8.64 -10.37 10.46
CA PRO A 24 7.29 -9.88 10.23
C PRO A 24 7.24 -9.11 8.91
N VAL A 25 6.34 -9.54 8.01
CA VAL A 25 6.06 -8.82 6.76
C VAL A 25 4.95 -7.83 7.00
N GLU A 26 5.25 -6.54 6.82
CA GLU A 26 4.26 -5.48 6.88
C GLU A 26 3.55 -5.30 5.52
N VAL A 27 2.27 -4.92 5.56
CA VAL A 27 1.49 -4.59 4.34
C VAL A 27 2.22 -3.55 3.50
N ALA A 28 2.83 -2.56 4.15
CA ALA A 28 3.55 -1.48 3.48
C ALA A 28 4.74 -1.98 2.66
N SER A 29 5.45 -3.03 3.10
CA SER A 29 6.62 -3.58 2.43
C SER A 29 6.33 -4.09 1.01
N VAL A 30 5.08 -4.49 0.77
CA VAL A 30 4.60 -5.04 -0.51
C VAL A 30 3.76 -4.02 -1.26
N TYR A 31 2.79 -3.38 -0.58
CA TYR A 31 1.87 -2.46 -1.23
C TYR A 31 2.53 -1.17 -1.71
N VAL A 32 3.43 -0.57 -0.92
CA VAL A 32 4.08 0.68 -1.28
C VAL A 32 4.87 0.56 -2.59
N PRO A 33 5.79 -0.40 -2.78
CA PRO A 33 6.57 -0.43 -4.02
C PRO A 33 5.68 -0.77 -5.24
N LEU A 34 4.67 -1.64 -5.09
CA LEU A 34 3.72 -1.96 -6.18
C LEU A 34 2.86 -0.76 -6.60
N SER A 35 2.52 0.14 -5.66
CA SER A 35 1.73 1.34 -5.95
C SER A 35 2.54 2.50 -6.53
N ARG A 36 3.84 2.32 -6.82
CA ARG A 36 4.67 3.40 -7.41
C ARG A 36 4.50 3.56 -8.91
N VAL A 37 4.05 2.51 -9.61
CA VAL A 37 3.79 2.54 -11.06
C VAL A 37 2.30 2.74 -11.35
N LYS A 38 2.00 3.30 -12.52
CA LYS A 38 0.61 3.52 -12.98
C LYS A 38 0.05 2.34 -13.78
N ARG A 39 0.91 1.54 -14.39
CA ARG A 39 0.55 0.43 -15.29
C ARG A 39 1.31 -0.82 -14.91
N LEU A 40 0.71 -1.98 -15.16
CA LEU A 40 1.36 -3.27 -14.93
C LEU A 40 2.55 -3.50 -15.87
N ASP A 41 2.49 -2.99 -17.11
CA ASP A 41 3.58 -3.07 -18.10
C ASP A 41 4.89 -2.40 -17.63
N ASP A 42 4.79 -1.52 -16.64
CA ASP A 42 5.91 -0.79 -16.06
C ASP A 42 6.51 -1.50 -14.82
N LEU A 43 5.97 -2.66 -14.44
CA LEU A 43 6.40 -3.49 -13.32
C LEU A 43 7.13 -4.74 -13.81
N PHE A 44 8.33 -4.97 -13.31
CA PHE A 44 9.05 -6.22 -13.50
C PHE A 44 9.39 -6.88 -12.15
N ILE A 45 8.96 -8.12 -11.95
CA ILE A 45 9.23 -8.89 -10.75
C ILE A 45 10.42 -9.82 -11.03
N ILE A 46 11.50 -9.66 -10.27
CA ILE A 46 12.80 -10.26 -10.61
C ILE A 46 12.87 -11.78 -10.40
N ARG A 47 11.97 -12.35 -9.58
CA ARG A 47 11.90 -13.80 -9.30
C ARG A 47 10.50 -14.22 -8.85
N PRO A 48 10.15 -15.52 -8.95
CA PRO A 48 8.92 -16.05 -8.36
C PRO A 48 8.85 -15.74 -6.85
N PHE A 49 7.63 -15.56 -6.36
CA PHE A 49 7.34 -15.29 -4.96
C PHE A 49 6.07 -16.05 -4.54
N GLU A 50 5.96 -16.33 -3.25
CA GLU A 50 4.77 -16.96 -2.70
C GLU A 50 3.61 -15.96 -2.66
N PHE A 51 2.44 -16.35 -3.17
CA PHE A 51 1.27 -15.46 -3.24
C PHE A 51 0.84 -14.93 -1.86
N VAL A 52 1.16 -15.65 -0.79
CA VAL A 52 0.96 -15.22 0.60
C VAL A 52 1.60 -13.86 0.90
N ALA A 53 2.68 -13.49 0.18
CA ALA A 53 3.31 -12.18 0.30
C ALA A 53 2.36 -11.02 -0.07
N LEU A 54 1.35 -11.24 -0.92
CA LEU A 54 0.33 -10.24 -1.26
C LEU A 54 -0.87 -10.26 -0.30
N GLN A 55 -0.98 -11.27 0.55
CA GLN A 55 -2.13 -11.49 1.44
C GLN A 55 -1.91 -10.96 2.86
N VAL A 56 -0.93 -10.08 3.07
CA VAL A 56 -0.68 -9.48 4.38
C VAL A 56 -1.92 -8.70 4.81
N LYS A 57 -2.55 -9.15 5.89
CA LYS A 57 -3.75 -8.51 6.42
C LYS A 57 -3.35 -7.36 7.35
N PRO A 58 -4.07 -6.23 7.32
CA PRO A 58 -3.89 -5.20 8.34
C PRO A 58 -4.14 -5.80 9.73
N SER A 59 -3.46 -5.26 10.75
CA SER A 59 -3.70 -5.65 12.14
C SER A 59 -5.13 -5.28 12.58
N THR A 60 -5.59 -5.83 13.71
CA THR A 60 -6.90 -5.45 14.27
C THR A 60 -6.98 -3.96 14.54
N ALA A 61 -5.92 -3.35 15.10
CA ALA A 61 -5.86 -1.91 15.34
C ALA A 61 -5.97 -1.11 14.02
N GLN A 62 -5.27 -1.52 12.97
CA GLN A 62 -5.36 -0.87 11.65
C GLN A 62 -6.76 -1.01 11.03
N ARG A 63 -7.42 -2.17 11.19
CA ARG A 63 -8.80 -2.35 10.72
C ARG A 63 -9.78 -1.45 11.44
N GLU A 64 -9.68 -1.34 12.76
CA GLU A 64 -10.55 -0.45 13.54
C GLU A 64 -10.30 1.02 13.19
N GLU A 65 -9.05 1.42 12.94
CA GLU A 65 -8.74 2.76 12.49
C GLU A 65 -9.33 3.07 11.10
N LEU A 66 -9.24 2.14 10.15
CA LEU A 66 -9.88 2.30 8.83
C LEU A 66 -11.41 2.47 8.96
N LYS A 67 -12.07 1.70 9.84
CA LYS A 67 -13.51 1.87 10.12
C LYS A 67 -13.81 3.24 10.74
N ARG A 68 -12.97 3.72 11.65
CA ARG A 68 -13.11 5.04 12.27
C ARG A 68 -12.98 6.15 11.22
N LEU A 69 -11.98 6.07 10.34
CA LEU A 69 -11.77 7.03 9.25
C LEU A 69 -12.93 7.04 8.26
N ASP A 70 -13.47 5.88 7.88
CA ASP A 70 -14.67 5.79 7.03
C ASP A 70 -15.89 6.48 7.68
N ARG A 71 -16.11 6.27 8.98
CA ARG A 71 -17.17 6.95 9.72
C ARG A 71 -16.98 8.47 9.73
N ILE A 72 -15.73 8.94 9.89
CA ILE A 72 -15.40 10.36 9.84
C ILE A 72 -15.68 10.93 8.45
N ALA A 73 -15.21 10.27 7.38
CA ALA A 73 -15.42 10.69 6.00
C ALA A 73 -16.92 10.86 5.66
N LYS A 74 -17.80 10.01 6.21
CA LYS A 74 -19.26 10.09 6.01
C LYS A 74 -19.93 11.22 6.80
N THR A 75 -19.36 11.64 7.92
CA THR A 75 -19.96 12.64 8.83
C THR A 75 -19.41 14.04 8.61
N THR A 76 -18.15 14.17 8.20
CA THR A 76 -17.48 15.46 7.96
C THR A 76 -18.23 16.37 6.97
N PRO A 77 -18.70 15.90 5.79
CA PRO A 77 -19.43 16.75 4.85
C PRO A 77 -20.75 17.33 5.41
N LYS A 78 -21.38 16.63 6.36
CA LYS A 78 -22.61 17.12 7.02
C LYS A 78 -22.32 18.22 8.05
N ARG A 79 -21.11 18.20 8.62
CA ARG A 79 -20.67 19.13 9.67
C ARG A 79 -19.93 20.34 9.09
N PHE A 80 -19.27 20.14 7.96
CA PHE A 80 -18.53 21.14 7.21
C PHE A 80 -18.90 21.00 5.72
N PRO A 81 -20.07 21.49 5.30
CA PRO A 81 -20.45 21.48 3.90
C PRO A 81 -19.42 22.30 3.12
N ILE A 82 -18.74 21.64 2.19
CA ILE A 82 -17.83 22.31 1.26
C ILE A 82 -18.73 22.93 0.20
N SER A 83 -18.91 24.26 0.24
CA SER A 83 -19.48 24.99 -0.89
C SER A 83 -18.51 24.88 -2.05
N MET A 84 -18.89 24.14 -3.10
CA MET A 84 -18.20 24.13 -4.39
C MET A 84 -18.65 25.30 -5.24
#